data_AF-A0A822GZQ9-F1
#
_entry.id   AF-A0A822GZQ9-F1
#
_cell.length_a   1.000
_cell.length_b   1.000
_cell.length_c   1.000
_cell.angle_alpha   90.00
_cell.angle_beta   90.00
_cell.angle_gamma   90.00
#
_symmetry.space_group_name_H-M   'P 1'
#
loop_
_entity.id
_entity.type
_entity.pdbx_description
1 polymer ?
#
loop_
_entity_poly.entity_id
_entity_poly.type
_entity_poly.pdbx_seq_one_letter_code
_entity_poly.pdbx_strand_id
1 'polypeptide(L)'
;PFPFVYELAQRLQILLKIKHDNNQQNYFLLLDIYAFVDYYLRVGQHERAFLVLRQLKLFPYDKDYNDDEQARQLFSSNKWLQQLFPHLCLAALRTHLLVIQHGTSSNLTEEEKHQYEYYRHTASIDLTHLAEFAHMQSQSFTRTQLRSIDRLCEQANQYYDQDMSFH
;
A
#
# COMPACT_ATOMS: atom_id res chain seq x y z
N PRO A 1 -7.15 -10.42 -11.23
CA PRO A 1 -7.43 -9.54 -10.06
C PRO A 1 -6.73 -10.09 -8.80
N PHE A 2 -6.04 -9.24 -8.04
CA PHE A 2 -5.29 -9.65 -6.84
C PHE A 2 -6.26 -9.88 -5.67
N PRO A 3 -6.44 -11.13 -5.19
CA PRO A 3 -7.59 -11.51 -4.35
C PRO A 3 -7.65 -10.77 -3.01
N PHE A 4 -6.49 -10.44 -2.43
CA PHE A 4 -6.42 -9.78 -1.13
C PHE A 4 -7.02 -8.37 -1.12
N VAL A 5 -7.06 -7.67 -2.27
CA VAL A 5 -7.68 -6.34 -2.33
C VAL A 5 -9.21 -6.43 -2.32
N TYR A 6 -9.79 -7.48 -2.92
CA TYR A 6 -11.23 -7.71 -2.82
C TYR A 6 -11.66 -8.05 -1.40
N GLU A 7 -10.88 -8.89 -0.71
CA GLU A 7 -11.11 -9.17 0.72
C GLU A 7 -10.99 -7.90 1.57
N LEU A 8 -10.01 -7.04 1.27
CA LEU A 8 -9.85 -5.75 1.94
C LEU A 8 -11.08 -4.85 1.71
N ALA A 9 -11.53 -4.73 0.47
CA ALA A 9 -12.71 -3.94 0.12
C ALA A 9 -13.97 -4.41 0.86
N GLN A 10 -14.20 -5.72 0.94
CA GLN A 10 -15.31 -6.30 1.69
C GLN A 10 -15.23 -5.97 3.18
N ARG A 11 -14.04 -6.09 3.79
CA ARG A 11 -13.83 -5.77 5.21
C ARG A 11 -14.07 -4.28 5.49
N LEU A 12 -13.61 -3.39 4.61
CA LEU A 12 -13.83 -1.95 4.71
C LEU A 12 -15.32 -1.60 4.62
N GLN A 13 -16.06 -2.22 3.69
CA GLN A 13 -17.51 -2.02 3.58
C GLN A 13 -18.27 -2.44 4.84
N ILE A 14 -17.81 -3.47 5.55
CA ILE A 14 -18.39 -3.88 6.84
C ILE A 14 -18.09 -2.83 7.90
N LEU A 15 -16.83 -2.38 7.99
CA LEU A 15 -16.41 -1.39 8.98
C LEU A 15 -17.13 -0.05 8.82
N LEU A 16 -17.30 0.44 7.59
CA LEU A 16 -17.98 1.69 7.27
C LEU A 16 -19.49 1.70 7.62
N LYS A 17 -20.10 0.52 7.81
CA LYS A 17 -21.51 0.41 8.21
C LYS A 17 -21.72 0.50 9.72
N ILE A 18 -20.65 0.47 10.52
CA ILE A 18 -20.71 0.57 11.98
C ILE A 18 -20.86 2.05 12.37
N LYS A 19 -21.58 2.37 13.45
CA LYS A 19 -21.63 3.75 13.96
C LYS A 19 -20.27 4.18 14.51
N HIS A 20 -19.78 5.34 14.12
CA HIS A 20 -18.43 5.85 14.46
C HIS A 20 -18.43 7.04 15.44
N ASP A 21 -19.52 7.20 16.21
CA ASP A 21 -19.85 8.41 16.97
C ASP A 21 -18.79 8.86 18.00
N ASN A 22 -17.84 7.99 18.39
CA ASN A 22 -16.82 8.26 19.42
C ASN A 22 -15.37 8.35 18.91
N ASN A 23 -15.09 8.25 17.59
CA ASN A 23 -13.72 8.35 17.10
C ASN A 23 -13.64 8.86 15.64
N GLN A 24 -13.80 10.18 15.47
CA GLN A 24 -13.79 10.84 14.16
C GLN A 24 -12.48 10.63 13.39
N GLN A 25 -11.33 10.65 14.07
CA GLN A 25 -10.03 10.45 13.43
C GLN A 25 -9.91 9.05 12.82
N ASN A 26 -10.31 8.01 13.54
CA ASN A 26 -10.34 6.65 12.99
C ASN A 26 -11.32 6.49 11.83
N TYR A 27 -12.42 7.24 11.84
CA TYR A 27 -13.38 7.24 10.74
C TYR A 27 -12.80 7.89 9.48
N PHE A 28 -12.11 9.03 9.61
CA PHE A 28 -11.43 9.65 8.47
C PHE A 28 -10.33 8.74 7.90
N LEU A 29 -9.51 8.13 8.76
CA LEU A 29 -8.51 7.16 8.31
C LEU A 29 -9.15 5.98 7.57
N LEU A 30 -10.30 5.49 8.05
CA LEU A 30 -11.04 4.41 7.39
C LEU A 30 -11.55 4.84 6.00
N LEU A 31 -12.02 6.08 5.86
CA LEU A 31 -12.43 6.65 4.57
C LEU A 31 -11.25 6.82 3.61
N ASP A 32 -10.09 7.27 4.09
CA ASP A 32 -8.89 7.42 3.27
C ASP A 32 -8.38 6.06 2.77
N ILE A 33 -8.40 5.04 3.64
CA ILE A 33 -8.09 3.66 3.26
C ILE A 33 -9.11 3.14 2.22
N TYR A 34 -10.40 3.45 2.40
CA TYR A 34 -11.42 3.09 1.42
C TYR A 34 -11.20 3.76 0.07
N ALA A 35 -10.83 5.05 0.04
CA ALA A 35 -10.51 5.78 -1.18
C ALA A 35 -9.32 5.14 -1.92
N PHE A 36 -8.26 4.76 -1.20
CA PHE A 36 -7.14 4.00 -1.76
C PHE A 36 -7.60 2.72 -2.46
N VAL A 37 -8.41 1.91 -1.78
CA VAL A 37 -8.89 0.62 -2.31
C VAL A 37 -9.84 0.81 -3.49
N ASP A 38 -10.69 1.84 -3.44
CA ASP A 38 -11.59 2.18 -4.54
C ASP A 38 -10.80 2.59 -5.80
N TYR A 39 -9.77 3.43 -5.66
CA TYR A 39 -8.87 3.73 -6.78
C TYR A 39 -8.14 2.49 -7.29
N TYR A 40 -7.63 1.64 -6.40
CA TYR A 40 -6.92 0.43 -6.81
C TYR A 40 -7.80 -0.48 -7.70
N LEU A 41 -9.09 -0.62 -7.35
CA LEU A 41 -10.01 -1.50 -8.06
C LEU A 41 -10.49 -0.93 -9.40
N ARG A 42 -10.32 0.37 -9.64
CA ARG A 42 -10.66 1.02 -10.92
C ARG A 42 -9.55 0.80 -11.95
N VAL A 43 -9.95 0.36 -13.14
CA VAL A 43 -9.02 0.17 -14.26
C VAL A 43 -8.31 1.49 -14.58
N GLY A 44 -6.98 1.45 -14.67
CA GLY A 44 -6.15 2.60 -15.02
C GLY A 44 -6.00 3.67 -13.94
N GLN A 45 -6.34 3.38 -12.67
CA GLN A 45 -6.24 4.35 -11.57
C GLN A 45 -5.15 3.98 -10.53
N HIS A 46 -4.21 3.11 -10.89
CA HIS A 46 -3.14 2.67 -9.98
C HIS A 46 -2.22 3.81 -9.52
N GLU A 47 -2.07 4.87 -10.32
CA GLU A 47 -1.30 6.07 -9.95
C GLU A 47 -1.99 6.85 -8.82
N ARG A 48 -3.31 7.06 -8.91
CA ARG A 48 -4.07 7.69 -7.83
C ARG A 48 -4.09 6.80 -6.60
N ALA A 49 -4.24 5.49 -6.77
CA ALA A 49 -4.12 4.56 -5.66
C ALA A 49 -2.76 4.70 -4.95
N PHE A 50 -1.68 4.83 -5.72
CA PHE A 50 -0.34 5.06 -5.19
C PHE A 50 -0.20 6.40 -4.46
N LEU A 51 -0.71 7.50 -5.02
CA LEU A 51 -0.69 8.82 -4.38
C LEU A 51 -1.44 8.81 -3.04
N VAL A 52 -2.66 8.26 -3.01
CA VAL A 52 -3.44 8.15 -1.77
C VAL A 52 -2.72 7.25 -0.75
N LEU A 53 -2.13 6.14 -1.20
CA LEU A 53 -1.34 5.24 -0.35
C LEU A 53 -0.11 5.94 0.28
N ARG A 54 0.57 6.82 -0.46
CA ARG A 54 1.68 7.63 0.05
C ARG A 54 1.20 8.70 1.04
N GLN A 55 0.09 9.37 0.74
CA GLN A 55 -0.51 10.38 1.62
C GLN A 55 -1.01 9.82 2.94
N LEU A 56 -1.49 8.57 2.93
CA LEU A 56 -1.94 7.83 4.11
C LEU A 56 -0.85 7.65 5.17
N LYS A 57 0.43 7.63 4.79
CA LYS A 57 1.59 7.43 5.69
C LYS A 57 1.42 6.26 6.67
N LEU A 58 0.75 5.19 6.22
CA LEU A 58 0.49 3.99 7.03
C LEU A 58 1.72 3.09 7.16
N PHE A 59 2.65 3.18 6.21
CA PHE A 59 3.80 2.30 6.12
C PHE A 59 5.09 3.10 6.19
N PRO A 60 6.16 2.50 6.72
CA PRO A 60 7.49 3.10 6.66
C PRO A 60 8.01 3.00 5.24
N TYR A 61 8.20 4.14 4.61
CA TYR A 61 8.77 4.22 3.27
C TYR A 61 10.24 4.62 3.27
N ASP A 62 10.65 5.39 4.28
CA ASP A 62 12.04 5.79 4.49
C ASP A 62 12.75 4.80 5.43
N LYS A 63 14.08 4.75 5.38
CA LYS A 63 14.91 3.96 6.33
C LYS A 63 14.97 4.56 7.74
N ASP A 64 14.13 5.54 8.05
CA ASP A 64 14.13 6.14 9.38
C ASP A 64 13.48 5.17 10.37
N TYR A 65 14.25 4.73 11.36
CA TYR A 65 13.78 3.89 12.45
C TYR A 65 12.56 4.49 13.17
N ASN A 66 12.42 5.82 13.15
CA ASN A 66 11.27 6.52 13.71
C ASN A 66 9.97 6.24 12.95
N ASP A 67 10.02 6.09 11.63
CA ASP A 67 8.83 5.84 10.80
C ASP A 67 8.32 4.42 10.98
N ASP A 68 9.25 3.47 11.06
CA ASP A 68 9.01 2.08 11.44
C ASP A 68 8.26 1.98 12.77
N GLU A 69 8.74 2.71 13.77
CA GLU A 69 8.17 2.70 15.11
C GLU A 69 6.79 3.36 15.15
N GLN A 70 6.61 4.49 14.45
CA GLN A 70 5.30 5.13 14.32
C GLN A 70 4.27 4.23 13.63
N ALA A 71 4.66 3.56 12.54
CA ALA A 71 3.78 2.62 11.85
C ALA A 71 3.38 1.45 12.78
N ARG A 72 4.34 0.87 13.51
CA ARG A 72 4.06 -0.18 14.51
C ARG A 72 3.12 0.30 15.61
N GLN A 73 3.32 1.51 16.13
CA GLN A 73 2.46 2.12 17.14
C GLN A 73 1.04 2.34 16.62
N LEU A 74 0.89 2.79 15.38
CA LEU A 74 -0.42 2.97 14.75
C LEU A 74 -1.18 1.64 14.60
N PHE A 75 -0.52 0.59 14.09
CA PHE A 75 -1.16 -0.73 13.92
C PHE A 75 -1.44 -1.45 15.25
N SER A 76 -0.64 -1.22 16.29
CA SER A 76 -0.82 -1.83 17.61
C SER A 76 -1.89 -1.13 18.47
N SER A 77 -2.05 0.19 18.30
CA SER A 77 -3.03 0.98 19.06
C SER A 77 -4.46 0.91 18.49
N ASN A 78 -4.61 0.44 17.25
CA ASN A 78 -5.90 0.39 16.56
C ASN A 78 -6.29 -1.03 16.14
N LYS A 79 -7.22 -1.64 16.89
CA LYS A 79 -7.66 -3.02 16.70
C LYS A 79 -8.24 -3.33 15.32
N TRP A 80 -9.03 -2.43 14.73
CA TRP A 80 -9.59 -2.69 13.40
C TRP A 80 -8.51 -2.55 12.32
N LEU A 81 -7.61 -1.58 12.48
CA LEU A 81 -6.50 -1.38 11.56
C LEU A 81 -5.53 -2.57 11.60
N GLN A 82 -5.27 -3.12 12.78
CA GLN A 82 -4.50 -4.35 12.97
C GLN A 82 -5.09 -5.54 12.18
N GLN A 83 -6.43 -5.66 12.15
CA GLN A 83 -7.11 -6.72 11.40
C GLN A 83 -7.04 -6.53 9.88
N LEU A 84 -6.85 -5.30 9.41
CA LEU A 84 -6.68 -4.99 7.99
C LEU A 84 -5.22 -5.03 7.54
N PHE A 85 -4.26 -4.96 8.47
CA PHE A 85 -2.84 -4.82 8.18
C PHE A 85 -2.32 -5.80 7.12
N PRO A 86 -2.56 -7.13 7.20
CA PRO A 86 -2.02 -8.05 6.21
C PRO A 86 -2.52 -7.78 4.79
N HIS A 87 -3.80 -7.45 4.66
CA HIS A 87 -4.43 -7.15 3.38
C HIS A 87 -4.01 -5.78 2.84
N LEU A 88 -3.90 -4.77 3.71
CA LEU A 88 -3.39 -3.44 3.37
C LEU A 88 -1.95 -3.50 2.89
N CYS A 89 -1.09 -4.26 3.57
CA CYS A 89 0.31 -4.43 3.21
C CYS A 89 0.45 -5.08 1.82
N LEU A 90 -0.30 -6.15 1.55
CA LEU A 90 -0.31 -6.80 0.24
C LEU A 90 -0.85 -5.88 -0.87
N ALA A 91 -1.90 -5.12 -0.59
CA ALA A 91 -2.43 -4.13 -1.53
C ALA A 91 -1.40 -3.03 -1.82
N ALA A 92 -0.69 -2.57 -0.79
CA ALA A 92 0.36 -1.57 -0.90
C ALA A 92 1.55 -2.07 -1.74
N LEU A 93 2.08 -3.27 -1.44
CA LEU A 93 3.15 -3.91 -2.22
C LEU A 93 2.76 -4.06 -3.69
N ARG A 94 1.54 -4.53 -3.96
CA ARG A 94 1.07 -4.69 -5.33
C ARG A 94 0.87 -3.35 -6.05
N THR A 95 0.49 -2.29 -5.32
CA THR A 95 0.37 -0.93 -5.88
C THR A 95 1.72 -0.39 -6.31
N HIS A 96 2.76 -0.54 -5.47
CA HIS A 96 4.13 -0.16 -5.83
C HIS A 96 4.62 -0.93 -7.06
N LEU A 97 4.39 -2.25 -7.11
CA LEU A 97 4.75 -3.06 -8.26
C LEU A 97 4.04 -2.58 -9.54
N LEU A 98 2.76 -2.20 -9.49
CA LEU A 98 2.04 -1.66 -10.65
C LEU A 98 2.67 -0.37 -11.16
N VAL A 99 3.10 0.52 -10.26
CA VAL A 99 3.80 1.77 -10.61
C VAL A 99 5.16 1.51 -11.27
N ILE A 100 5.91 0.52 -10.76
CA ILE A 100 7.17 0.07 -11.38
C ILE A 100 6.91 -0.49 -12.78
N GLN A 101 5.84 -1.28 -12.95
CA GLN A 101 5.51 -1.97 -14.21
C GLN A 101 5.01 -1.05 -15.33
N HIS A 102 4.18 -0.07 -14.99
CA HIS A 102 3.36 0.63 -15.98
C HIS A 102 3.73 2.10 -16.19
N GLY A 103 4.57 2.67 -15.31
CA GLY A 103 4.97 4.06 -15.39
C GLY A 103 3.79 5.04 -15.43
N THR A 104 4.02 6.22 -16.00
CA THR A 104 3.07 7.33 -15.99
C THR A 104 1.92 7.12 -16.98
N SER A 105 0.69 7.35 -16.55
CA SER A 105 -0.54 7.38 -17.32
C SER A 105 -1.12 8.82 -17.42
N SER A 106 -2.00 9.02 -18.39
CA SER A 106 -2.42 10.36 -18.84
C SER A 106 -3.44 11.07 -17.94
N ASN A 107 -4.01 10.43 -16.93
CA ASN A 107 -5.27 10.85 -16.29
C ASN A 107 -5.14 11.60 -14.95
N LEU A 108 -3.92 12.01 -14.59
CA LEU A 108 -3.61 12.83 -13.41
C LEU A 108 -3.71 14.34 -13.71
N THR A 109 -4.06 15.16 -12.71
CA THR A 109 -3.87 16.62 -12.77
C THR A 109 -2.38 16.97 -12.82
N GLU A 110 -2.01 18.20 -13.19
CA GLU A 110 -0.59 18.61 -13.22
C GLU A 110 0.07 18.50 -11.84
N GLU A 111 -0.64 18.87 -10.78
CA GLU A 111 -0.17 18.72 -9.40
C GLU A 111 0.03 17.23 -9.03
N GLU A 112 -0.95 16.38 -9.35
CA GLU A 112 -0.85 14.93 -9.12
C GLU A 112 0.33 14.32 -9.89
N LYS A 113 0.58 14.76 -11.14
CA LYS A 113 1.72 14.29 -11.95
C LYS A 113 3.05 14.62 -11.30
N HIS A 114 3.21 15.85 -10.82
CA HIS A 114 4.45 16.25 -10.15
C HIS A 114 4.71 15.44 -8.87
N GLN A 115 3.68 15.23 -8.05
CA GLN A 115 3.78 14.37 -6.87
C GLN A 115 4.06 12.91 -7.24
N TYR A 116 3.39 12.41 -8.28
CA TYR A 116 3.53 11.03 -8.73
C TYR A 116 4.94 10.76 -9.23
N GLU A 117 5.50 11.60 -10.09
CA GLU A 117 6.88 11.42 -10.57
C GLU A 117 7.88 11.48 -9.41
N TYR A 118 7.70 12.42 -8.47
CA TYR A 118 8.54 12.51 -7.29
C TYR A 118 8.57 11.19 -6.48
N TYR A 119 7.40 10.62 -6.17
CA TYR A 119 7.32 9.36 -5.41
C TYR A 119 7.62 8.11 -6.24
N ARG A 120 7.37 8.13 -7.55
CA ARG A 120 7.60 6.98 -8.43
C ARG A 120 9.08 6.59 -8.45
N HIS A 121 9.99 7.57 -8.41
CA HIS A 121 11.42 7.31 -8.37
C HIS A 121 11.87 6.50 -7.13
N THR A 122 11.10 6.53 -6.04
CA THR A 122 11.39 5.75 -4.83
C THR A 122 10.58 4.46 -4.74
N ALA A 123 9.66 4.18 -5.68
CA ALA A 123 8.70 3.08 -5.54
C ALA A 123 9.34 1.69 -5.39
N SER A 124 10.51 1.44 -5.99
CA SER A 124 11.25 0.18 -5.85
C SER A 124 11.91 0.04 -4.46
N ILE A 125 12.46 1.13 -3.95
CA ILE A 125 13.04 1.21 -2.60
C ILE A 125 11.93 1.03 -1.56
N ASP A 126 10.84 1.77 -1.72
CA ASP A 126 9.64 1.71 -0.88
C ASP A 126 9.05 0.29 -0.83
N LEU A 127 9.00 -0.41 -1.98
CA LEU A 127 8.54 -1.79 -2.06
C LEU A 127 9.42 -2.73 -1.23
N THR A 128 10.74 -2.53 -1.27
CA THR A 128 11.70 -3.34 -0.52
C THR A 128 11.52 -3.13 0.99
N HIS A 129 11.46 -1.88 1.45
CA HIS A 129 11.23 -1.58 2.87
C HIS A 129 9.88 -2.09 3.35
N LEU A 130 8.83 -1.95 2.54
CA LEU A 130 7.50 -2.45 2.87
C LEU A 130 7.49 -3.99 3.01
N ALA A 131 8.24 -4.70 2.18
CA ALA A 131 8.38 -6.15 2.28
C ALA A 131 9.15 -6.56 3.55
N GLU A 132 10.25 -5.87 3.87
CA GLU A 132 11.01 -6.08 5.10
C GLU A 132 10.13 -5.85 6.33
N PHE A 133 9.38 -4.75 6.37
CA PHE A 133 8.41 -4.45 7.41
C PHE A 133 7.35 -5.54 7.57
N ALA A 134 6.86 -6.09 6.45
CA ALA A 134 5.92 -7.20 6.47
C ALA A 134 6.54 -8.48 7.07
N HIS A 135 7.79 -8.80 6.72
CA HIS A 135 8.50 -9.94 7.29
C HIS A 135 8.78 -9.79 8.79
N MET A 136 9.11 -8.58 9.24
CA MET A 136 9.25 -8.28 10.68
C MET A 136 7.95 -8.53 11.44
N GLN A 137 6.80 -8.36 10.79
CA GLN A 137 5.47 -8.63 11.34
C GLN A 137 4.87 -9.97 10.87
N SER A 138 5.70 -10.94 10.48
CA SER A 138 5.28 -12.20 9.86
C SER A 138 4.19 -12.98 10.62
N GLN A 139 4.13 -12.86 11.95
CA GLN A 139 3.10 -13.45 12.80
C GLN A 139 1.67 -12.98 12.47
N SER A 140 1.52 -11.81 11.84
CA SER A 140 0.24 -11.25 11.41
C SER A 140 -0.25 -11.84 10.08
N PHE A 141 0.59 -12.61 9.39
CA PHE A 141 0.31 -13.11 8.04
C PHE A 141 0.09 -14.62 8.03
N THR A 142 -0.80 -15.07 7.15
CA THR A 142 -0.89 -16.48 6.78
C THR A 142 0.29 -16.88 5.89
N ARG A 143 0.60 -18.19 5.82
CA ARG A 143 1.64 -18.72 4.93
C ARG A 143 1.41 -18.37 3.46
N THR A 144 0.15 -18.30 3.01
CA THR A 144 -0.20 -17.91 1.64
C THR A 144 0.08 -16.43 1.38
N GLN A 145 -0.16 -15.57 2.37
CA GLN A 145 0.13 -14.14 2.27
C GLN A 145 1.64 -13.89 2.25
N LEU A 146 2.42 -14.54 3.12
CA LEU A 146 3.89 -14.45 3.10
C LEU A 146 4.47 -14.84 1.73
N ARG A 147 4.05 -15.98 1.17
CA ARG A 147 4.45 -16.38 -0.19
C ARG A 147 4.06 -15.38 -1.28
N SER A 148 2.97 -14.64 -1.06
CA SER A 148 2.55 -13.60 -2.01
C SER A 148 3.44 -12.37 -1.91
N ILE A 149 3.93 -12.03 -0.72
CA ILE A 149 4.94 -10.98 -0.52
C ILE A 149 6.23 -11.37 -1.26
N ASP A 150 6.75 -12.59 -1.02
CA ASP A 150 7.96 -13.09 -1.68
C ASP A 150 7.86 -12.95 -3.21
N ARG A 151 6.73 -13.41 -3.79
CA ARG A 151 6.47 -13.31 -5.23
C ARG A 151 6.39 -11.87 -5.75
N LEU A 152 5.81 -10.96 -4.99
CA LEU A 152 5.75 -9.54 -5.39
C LEU A 152 7.15 -8.92 -5.42
N CYS A 153 8.02 -9.31 -4.48
CA CYS A 153 9.42 -8.88 -4.44
C CYS A 153 10.21 -9.47 -5.62
N GLU A 154 10.06 -10.77 -5.89
CA GLU A 154 10.66 -11.42 -7.07
C GLU A 154 10.23 -10.73 -8.37
N GLN A 155 8.95 -10.38 -8.50
CA GLN A 155 8.44 -9.64 -9.65
C GLN A 155 9.08 -8.26 -9.74
N ALA A 156 9.17 -7.51 -8.64
CA ALA A 156 9.81 -6.19 -8.64
C ALA A 156 11.28 -6.25 -9.10
N ASN A 157 12.04 -7.25 -8.63
CA ASN A 157 13.45 -7.44 -9.02
C ASN A 157 13.61 -7.69 -10.52
N GLN A 158 12.69 -8.42 -11.15
CA GLN A 158 12.72 -8.65 -12.61
C GLN A 158 12.62 -7.37 -13.42
N TYR A 159 11.87 -6.36 -12.95
CA TYR A 159 11.78 -5.07 -13.64
C TYR A 159 13.02 -4.20 -13.39
N TYR A 160 13.63 -4.31 -12.20
CA TYR A 160 14.87 -3.61 -11.90
C TYR A 160 16.04 -4.09 -12.76
N ASP A 161 16.18 -5.40 -12.93
CA ASP A 161 17.20 -6.01 -13.80
C ASP A 161 16.97 -5.66 -15.29
N GLN A 162 15.72 -5.47 -15.70
CA GLN A 162 15.39 -5.01 -17.05
C GLN A 162 15.81 -3.55 -17.26
N ASP A 163 15.51 -2.64 -16.34
CA ASP A 163 15.90 -1.22 -16.46
C ASP A 163 17.44 -1.03 -16.46
N MET A 164 18.18 -1.82 -15.68
CA MET A 164 19.65 -1.78 -15.64
C MET A 164 20.33 -2.37 -16.89
N SER A 165 19.63 -3.19 -17.67
CA SER A 165 20.16 -3.77 -18.91
C SER A 165 20.08 -2.82 -20.13
N PHE A 166 19.45 -1.66 -19.96
CA PHE A 166 19.35 -0.59 -20.98
C PHE A 166 20.36 0.56 -20.80
N HIS A 167 21.30 0.44 -19.84
CA HIS A 167 22.43 1.36 -19.63
C HIS A 167 23.76 0.67 -19.92
#